data_AF-A0A2N2ZNJ6-F1
#
_entry.id   AF-A0A2N2ZNJ6-F1
#
_cell.length_a   1.000
_cell.length_b   1.000
_cell.length_c   1.000
_cell.angle_alpha   90.00
_cell.angle_beta   90.00
_cell.angle_gamma   90.00
#
_symmetry.space_group_name_H-M   'P 1'
#
loop_
_entity.id
_entity.type
_entity.pdbx_description
1 polymer ?
#
loop_
_entity_poly.entity_id
_entity_poly.type
_entity_poly.pdbx_seq_one_letter_code
_entity_poly.pdbx_strand_id
1 'polypeptide(L)' 'MSTQQITGIHLLSFIILTVLLFFTSEFLLKTFASGIHTVEMWINLIVYGTIGILILNVTSCLIFLRKQSKS' A
#
# COMPACT_ATOMS: atom_id res chain seq x y z
N MET A 1 9.09 -6.71 -22.85
CA MET A 1 8.33 -6.82 -21.57
C MET A 1 6.92 -6.33 -21.86
N SER A 2 5.88 -7.15 -21.61
CA SER A 2 4.51 -6.74 -21.93
C SER A 2 3.98 -5.76 -20.87
N THR A 3 3.06 -4.89 -21.25
CA THR A 3 2.46 -3.90 -20.34
C THR A 3 1.85 -4.56 -19.10
N GLN A 4 1.30 -5.78 -19.24
CA GLN A 4 0.79 -6.58 -18.11
C GLN A 4 1.87 -7.00 -17.11
N GLN A 5 3.06 -7.38 -17.59
CA GLN A 5 4.18 -7.73 -16.71
C GLN A 5 4.65 -6.51 -15.92
N ILE A 6 4.69 -5.33 -16.55
CA ILE A 6 5.05 -4.06 -15.91
C ILE A 6 4.02 -3.70 -14.82
N THR A 7 2.72 -3.80 -15.13
CA THR A 7 1.65 -3.55 -14.16
C THR A 7 1.69 -4.53 -12.99
N GLY A 8 1.96 -5.82 -13.24
CA GLY A 8 2.11 -6.83 -12.19
C GLY A 8 3.29 -6.54 -11.25
N ILE A 9 4.45 -6.16 -11.81
CA ILE A 9 5.64 -5.79 -11.03
C ILE A 9 5.37 -4.53 -10.19
N HIS A 10 4.74 -3.51 -10.75
CA HIS A 10 4.39 -2.31 -9.99
C HIS A 10 3.41 -2.60 -8.85
N LEU A 11 2.42 -3.48 -9.09
CA LEU A 11 1.47 -3.86 -8.07
C LEU A 11 2.13 -4.66 -6.94
N LEU A 12 2.99 -5.61 -7.29
CA LEU A 12 3.76 -6.39 -6.32
C LEU A 12 4.69 -5.48 -5.50
N SER A 13 5.40 -4.57 -6.17
CA SER A 13 6.27 -3.59 -5.52
C SER A 13 5.49 -2.68 -4.57
N PHE A 14 4.30 -2.23 -4.97
CA PHE A 14 3.41 -1.41 -4.12
C PHE A 14 2.93 -2.17 -2.89
N ILE A 15 2.56 -3.45 -3.02
CA ILE A 15 2.18 -4.31 -1.88
C ILE A 15 3.35 -4.47 -0.91
N ILE A 16 4.53 -4.83 -1.41
CA ILE A 16 5.74 -5.02 -0.58
C ILE A 16 6.09 -3.73 0.16
N LEU A 17 6.08 -2.60 -0.54
CA LEU A 17 6.38 -1.30 0.04
C LEU A 17 5.37 -0.93 1.13
N THR A 18 4.09 -1.22 0.91
CA THR A 18 3.02 -0.94 1.89
C THR A 18 3.19 -1.76 3.16
N VAL A 19 3.47 -3.07 3.04
CA VAL A 19 3.73 -3.94 4.19
C VAL A 19 4.97 -3.49 4.95
N LEU A 20 6.05 -3.16 4.24
CA LEU A 20 7.26 -2.65 4.85
C LEU A 20 6.98 -1.34 5.62
N LEU A 21 6.27 -0.40 5.00
CA LEU A 21 5.89 0.85 5.65
C LEU A 21 5.06 0.60 6.91
N PHE A 22 4.11 -0.33 6.87
CA PHE A 22 3.28 -0.66 8.01
C PHE A 22 4.11 -1.07 9.23
N PHE A 23 5.04 -2.03 9.06
CA PHE A 23 5.91 -2.47 10.16
C PHE A 23 6.94 -1.43 10.59
N THR A 24 7.49 -0.66 9.65
CA THR A 24 8.57 0.30 9.96
C THR A 24 8.01 1.63 10.49
N SER A 25 6.75 1.95 10.20
CA SER A 25 6.11 3.22 10.58
C SER A 25 6.08 3.42 12.08
N GLU A 26 5.67 2.41 12.84
CA GLU A 26 5.60 2.50 14.31
C GLU A 26 6.98 2.76 14.94
N PHE A 27 8.02 2.10 14.41
CA PHE A 27 9.40 2.24 14.89
C PHE A 27 10.00 3.62 14.56
N LEU A 28 9.88 4.06 13.30
CA LEU A 28 10.36 5.38 12.88
C LEU A 28 9.70 6.47 13.71
N LEU A 29 8.41 6.33 13.96
CA LEU A 29 7.62 7.33 14.62
C LEU A 29 7.86 7.38 16.14
N LYS A 30 8.03 6.24 16.80
CA LYS A 30 8.49 6.19 18.20
C LYS A 30 9.90 6.78 18.35
N THR A 31 10.72 6.73 17.31
CA THR A 31 12.08 7.32 17.32
C THR A 31 12.06 8.83 17.05
N PHE A 32 11.27 9.29 16.09
CA PHE A 32 11.28 10.68 15.62
C PHE A 32 10.19 11.57 16.26
N ALA A 33 9.14 10.99 16.84
CA ALA A 33 7.97 11.73 17.35
C ALA A 33 7.50 11.28 18.74
N SER A 34 8.41 10.74 19.57
CA SER A 34 8.15 10.20 20.92
C SER A 34 7.44 11.14 21.91
N GLY A 35 7.33 12.44 21.59
CA GLY A 35 6.68 13.45 22.44
C GLY A 35 5.26 13.87 22.03
N ILE A 36 4.70 13.35 20.93
CA ILE A 36 3.39 13.81 20.43
C ILE A 36 2.30 12.79 20.78
N HIS A 37 1.47 13.10 21.78
CA HIS A 37 0.43 12.20 22.32
C HIS A 37 -0.65 11.74 21.31
N THR A 38 -0.89 12.48 20.22
CA THR A 38 -1.92 12.17 19.21
C THR A 38 -1.40 11.38 18.01
N VAL A 39 -0.10 11.11 17.95
CA VAL A 39 0.54 10.49 16.78
C VAL A 39 0.03 9.08 16.49
N GLU A 40 -0.41 8.35 17.52
CA GLU A 40 -1.02 7.02 17.37
C GLU A 40 -2.35 7.07 16.58
N MET A 41 -3.17 8.11 16.78
CA MET A 41 -4.42 8.30 16.04
C MET A 41 -4.15 8.60 14.56
N TRP A 42 -3.17 9.46 14.28
CA TRP A 42 -2.78 9.80 12.92
C TRP A 42 -2.16 8.63 12.17
N ILE A 43 -1.38 7.78 12.87
CA ILE A 43 -0.89 6.51 12.31
C ILE A 43 -2.05 5.61 11.94
N ASN A 44 -2.98 5.38 12.86
CA ASN A 44 -4.12 4.52 12.58
C ASN A 44 -4.89 5.06 11.35
N LEU A 45 -5.11 6.37 11.26
CA LEU A 45 -5.77 6.97 10.10
C LEU A 45 -4.98 6.75 8.79
N ILE A 46 -3.66 6.95 8.80
CA ILE A 46 -2.79 6.73 7.63
C ILE A 46 -2.80 5.25 7.25
N VAL A 47 -2.65 4.35 8.22
CA VAL A 47 -2.68 2.89 8.03
C VAL A 47 -3.99 2.45 7.40
N TYR A 48 -5.14 2.78 8.01
CA TYR A 48 -6.44 2.39 7.49
C TYR A 48 -6.71 3.02 6.12
N GLY A 49 -6.29 4.27 5.90
CA GLY A 49 -6.36 4.93 4.59
C GLY A 49 -5.52 4.23 3.53
N THR A 50 -4.27 3.87 3.85
CA THR A 50 -3.37 3.15 2.93
C THR A 50 -3.90 1.74 2.63
N ILE A 51 -4.45 1.03 3.61
CA ILE A 51 -5.10 -0.28 3.38
C ILE A 51 -6.30 -0.12 2.43
N GLY A 52 -7.15 0.90 2.62
CA GLY A 52 -8.28 1.17 1.74
C GLY A 52 -7.84 1.45 0.29
N ILE A 53 -6.82 2.28 0.12
CA ILE A 53 -6.23 2.58 -1.20
C ILE A 53 -5.63 1.31 -1.82
N LEU A 54 -4.95 0.49 -1.03
CA LEU A 54 -4.37 -0.78 -1.48
C LEU A 54 -5.45 -1.72 -2.02
N ILE A 55 -6.56 -1.88 -1.31
CA ILE A 55 -7.69 -2.73 -1.74
C ILE A 55 -8.28 -2.23 -3.06
N LEU A 56 -8.51 -0.91 -3.19
CA LEU A 56 -9.02 -0.31 -4.43
C LEU A 56 -8.06 -0.54 -5.60
N ASN A 57 -6.75 -0.34 -5.39
CA ASN A 57 -5.75 -0.51 -6.43
C ASN A 57 -5.63 -1.97 -6.88
N VAL A 58 -5.60 -2.91 -5.93
CA VAL A 58 -5.59 -4.36 -6.23
C VAL A 58 -6.83 -4.76 -7.00
N THR A 59 -8.01 -4.32 -6.57
CA THR A 59 -9.28 -4.65 -7.24
C THR A 59 -9.32 -4.10 -8.66
N SER A 60 -8.94 -2.82 -8.86
CA SER A 60 -8.88 -2.17 -10.17
C SER A 60 -7.92 -2.88 -11.11
N CYS A 61 -6.75 -3.27 -10.62
CA CYS A 61 -5.76 -3.99 -11.41
C CYS A 61 -6.21 -5.41 -11.77
N LEU A 62 -6.82 -6.15 -10.83
CA LEU A 62 -7.37 -7.47 -11.11
C LEU A 62 -8.48 -7.43 -12.17
N ILE A 63 -9.34 -6.41 -12.14
CA ILE A 63 -10.37 -6.18 -13.16
C ILE A 63 -9.72 -5.90 -14.52
N PHE A 64 -8.70 -5.03 -14.57
CA PHE A 64 -7.97 -4.69 -15.80
C PHE A 64 -7.27 -5.92 -16.41
N LEU A 65 -6.57 -6.71 -15.59
CA LEU A 65 -5.91 -7.94 -16.02
C LEU A 65 -6.91 -8.97 -16.54
N ARG A 66 -8.04 -9.18 -15.84
CA ARG A 66 -9.11 -10.07 -16.30
C ARG A 66 -9.74 -9.61 -17.62
N LYS A 67 -9.90 -8.29 -17.80
CA LYS A 67 -10.47 -7.73 -19.03
C LYS A 67 -9.56 -7.95 -20.23
N GLN A 68 -8.24 -7.80 -20.08
CA GLN A 68 -7.29 -8.07 -21.15
C GLN A 68 -7.09 -9.57 -21.45
N SER A 69 -7.14 -10.44 -20.44
CA SER A 69 -7.01 -11.89 -20.65
C SER A 69 -8.18 -12.52 -21.43
N LYS A 70 -9.31 -11.81 -21.57
CA LYS A 70 -10.49 -12.25 -22.32
C LYS A 70 -10.59 -11.64 -23.73
N SER A 71 -9.70 -10.71 -24.07
CA SER A 71 -9.59 -10.11 -25.41
C SER A 71 -8.52 -10.81 -26.23
#